data_AF-A0A521U4G8-F1
#
_entry.id   AF-A0A521U4G8-F1
#
_cell.length_a   1.000
_cell.length_b   1.000
_cell.length_c   1.000
_cell.angle_alpha   90.00
_cell.angle_beta   90.00
_cell.angle_gamma   90.00
#
_symmetry.space_group_name_H-M   'P 1'
#
loop_
_entity.id
_entity.type
_entity.pdbx_description
1 polymer ?
#
loop_
_entity_poly.entity_id
_entity_poly.type
_entity_poly.pdbx_seq_one_letter_code
_entity_poly.pdbx_strand_id
1 'polypeptide(L)'
;MAFRRQPKRPRAAPTDLTLIDLCAPTVAPSRAQRRRKPPSPGAAEVRGHLERPWLLDPGLIEGTATKAHEDGHLRDAFDRASGDVLSARLGYLVLKSEHAACGGGCLLERTLVVKPSADELRWNLRVLHELAHALLEAQYAETGKRFAESDAWALTLALAVPRKAFKRRHEARHVPRWAVALRAMTAKVVMQAA
;
A
#
# COMPACT_ATOMS: atom_id res chain seq x y z
N MET A 1 -1.27 62.02 -48.82
CA MET A 1 -1.94 61.08 -47.88
C MET A 1 -2.36 61.87 -46.65
N ALA A 2 -3.67 62.01 -46.44
CA ALA A 2 -4.25 62.95 -45.47
C ALA A 2 -4.59 62.25 -44.14
N PHE A 3 -4.09 62.81 -43.02
CA PHE A 3 -4.43 62.42 -41.66
C PHE A 3 -5.85 62.88 -41.30
N ARG A 4 -6.75 61.95 -40.98
CA ARG A 4 -8.04 62.26 -40.34
C ARG A 4 -7.94 62.01 -38.83
N ARG A 5 -7.99 63.09 -38.05
CA ARG A 5 -8.19 63.08 -36.59
C ARG A 5 -9.67 62.80 -36.30
N GLN A 6 -9.96 61.86 -35.39
CA GLN A 6 -11.30 61.67 -34.84
C GLN A 6 -11.49 62.45 -33.52
N PRO A 7 -12.71 62.97 -33.24
CA PRO A 7 -12.98 63.83 -32.10
C PRO A 7 -13.21 63.08 -30.77
N LYS A 8 -12.77 63.72 -29.69
CA LYS A 8 -12.98 63.38 -28.26
C LYS A 8 -14.47 63.28 -27.91
N ARG A 9 -14.87 62.20 -27.22
CA ARG A 9 -16.16 62.11 -26.51
C ARG A 9 -16.01 62.45 -25.01
N PRO A 10 -17.04 63.05 -24.37
CA PRO A 10 -16.96 63.67 -23.06
C PRO A 10 -17.09 62.69 -21.87
N ARG A 11 -16.56 63.16 -20.73
CA ARG A 11 -16.56 62.58 -19.37
C ARG A 11 -17.99 62.46 -18.83
N ALA A 12 -18.39 61.27 -18.38
CA ALA A 12 -19.56 61.08 -17.51
C ALA A 12 -19.14 61.22 -16.04
N ALA A 13 -19.97 61.94 -15.28
CA ALA A 13 -19.83 62.29 -13.86
C ALA A 13 -20.27 61.11 -12.94
N PRO A 14 -20.00 61.18 -11.62
CA PRO A 14 -20.06 60.03 -10.71
C PRO A 14 -21.47 59.83 -10.13
N THR A 15 -21.96 58.60 -10.12
CA THR A 15 -23.20 58.23 -9.44
C THR A 15 -22.91 57.75 -8.03
N ASP A 16 -23.39 58.57 -7.10
CA ASP A 16 -23.90 58.31 -5.76
C ASP A 16 -23.59 56.99 -5.05
N LEU A 17 -22.93 57.14 -3.90
CA LEU A 17 -22.92 56.19 -2.79
C LEU A 17 -24.24 56.34 -2.04
N THR A 18 -25.06 55.30 -1.97
CA THR A 18 -25.84 55.04 -0.75
C THR A 18 -26.40 53.62 -0.69
N LEU A 19 -26.36 53.14 0.55
CA LEU A 19 -27.27 52.21 1.21
C LEU A 19 -27.00 50.69 1.17
N ILE A 20 -26.65 50.26 2.38
CA ILE A 20 -26.57 48.93 2.96
C ILE A 20 -27.93 48.25 2.89
N ASP A 21 -27.97 46.97 2.50
CA ASP A 21 -28.97 46.06 3.03
C ASP A 21 -28.31 44.74 3.47
N LEU A 22 -28.68 44.37 4.69
CA LEU A 22 -28.21 43.24 5.48
C LEU A 22 -29.04 42.00 5.16
N CYS A 23 -28.53 40.83 5.54
CA CYS A 23 -29.22 39.53 5.58
C CYS A 23 -29.40 38.75 4.26
N ALA A 24 -28.38 37.96 3.93
CA ALA A 24 -28.60 36.59 3.47
C ALA A 24 -27.53 35.67 4.08
N PRO A 25 -27.89 34.58 4.80
CA PRO A 25 -26.90 33.67 5.31
C PRO A 25 -26.18 33.00 4.13
N THR A 26 -24.87 33.21 4.05
CA THR A 26 -24.00 32.44 3.17
C THR A 26 -24.07 30.99 3.64
N VAL A 27 -24.90 30.19 2.99
CA VAL A 27 -24.88 28.74 3.13
C VAL A 27 -23.51 28.29 2.60
N ALA A 28 -22.59 28.03 3.52
CA ALA A 28 -21.31 27.42 3.20
C ALA A 28 -21.57 26.16 2.36
N PRO A 29 -20.89 25.96 1.21
CA PRO A 29 -21.07 24.75 0.44
C PRO A 29 -20.74 23.57 1.35
N SER A 30 -21.73 22.68 1.52
CA SER A 30 -21.57 21.45 2.28
C SER A 30 -20.33 20.74 1.75
N ARG A 31 -19.49 20.28 2.69
CA ARG A 31 -18.30 19.46 2.43
C ARG A 31 -18.68 18.41 1.40
N ALA A 32 -18.32 18.63 0.14
CA ALA A 32 -18.56 17.67 -0.92
C ALA A 32 -17.91 16.37 -0.46
N GLN A 33 -18.74 15.40 -0.07
CA GLN A 33 -18.31 14.05 0.24
C GLN A 33 -17.59 13.57 -1.02
N ARG A 34 -16.25 13.63 -1.00
CA ARG A 34 -15.41 13.05 -2.04
C ARG A 34 -15.91 11.62 -2.19
N ARG A 35 -16.63 11.35 -3.30
CA ARG A 35 -17.08 10.00 -3.65
C ARG A 35 -15.85 9.11 -3.56
N ARG A 36 -15.83 8.22 -2.57
CA ARG A 36 -14.70 7.29 -2.38
C ARG A 36 -14.62 6.47 -3.66
N LYS A 37 -13.49 6.54 -4.37
CA LYS A 37 -13.26 5.64 -5.50
C LYS A 37 -13.39 4.20 -4.98
N PRO A 38 -14.02 3.29 -5.75
CA PRO A 38 -14.10 1.89 -5.37
C PRO A 38 -12.68 1.34 -5.14
N PRO A 39 -12.50 0.40 -4.20
CA PRO A 39 -11.19 -0.22 -3.97
C PRO A 39 -10.71 -0.86 -5.28
N SER A 40 -9.40 -0.78 -5.56
CA SER A 40 -8.83 -1.52 -6.69
C SER A 40 -9.14 -3.02 -6.52
N PRO A 41 -9.35 -3.78 -7.62
CA PRO A 41 -9.68 -5.20 -7.53
C PRO A 41 -8.77 -6.01 -6.59
N GLY A 42 -7.44 -5.83 -6.69
CA GLY A 42 -6.50 -6.48 -5.77
C GLY A 42 -6.62 -6.04 -4.30
N ALA A 43 -7.10 -4.83 -4.03
CA ALA A 43 -7.34 -4.40 -2.65
C ALA A 43 -8.61 -5.03 -2.05
N ALA A 44 -9.63 -5.28 -2.88
CA ALA A 44 -10.83 -5.98 -2.45
C ALA A 44 -10.56 -7.47 -2.19
N GLU A 45 -9.78 -8.09 -3.08
CA GLU A 45 -9.32 -9.48 -2.94
C GLU A 45 -8.51 -9.69 -1.66
N VAL A 46 -7.42 -8.93 -1.46
CA VAL A 46 -6.58 -9.06 -0.25
C VAL A 46 -7.36 -8.76 1.02
N ARG A 47 -8.25 -7.75 0.99
CA ARG A 47 -9.15 -7.49 2.12
C ARG A 47 -10.03 -8.70 2.42
N GLY A 48 -10.63 -9.31 1.40
CA GLY A 48 -11.47 -10.50 1.55
C GLY A 48 -10.70 -11.71 2.11
N HIS A 49 -9.40 -11.82 1.86
CA HIS A 49 -8.54 -12.80 2.55
C HIS A 49 -8.36 -12.42 4.03
N LEU A 50 -7.99 -11.18 4.33
CA LEU A 50 -7.72 -10.71 5.69
C LEU A 50 -8.94 -10.74 6.62
N GLU A 51 -10.16 -10.68 6.07
CA GLU A 51 -11.42 -10.78 6.81
C GLU A 51 -11.78 -12.24 7.20
N ARG A 52 -11.08 -13.24 6.64
CA ARG A 52 -11.23 -14.65 7.05
C ARG A 52 -10.48 -14.89 8.38
N PRO A 53 -10.82 -15.96 9.13
CA PRO A 53 -10.06 -16.34 10.31
C PRO A 53 -8.57 -16.54 10.01
N TRP A 54 -7.72 -16.07 10.93
CA TRP A 54 -6.28 -16.30 10.89
C TRP A 54 -5.99 -17.57 11.69
N LEU A 55 -5.10 -18.41 11.20
CA LEU A 55 -4.71 -19.63 11.92
C LEU A 55 -3.52 -19.38 12.84
N LEU A 56 -2.77 -18.31 12.58
CA LEU A 56 -1.61 -17.93 13.36
C LEU A 56 -1.93 -16.75 14.28
N ASP A 57 -1.24 -16.74 15.42
CA ASP A 57 -1.27 -15.59 16.31
C ASP A 57 -0.71 -14.35 15.59
N PRO A 58 -1.40 -13.19 15.63
CA PRO A 58 -0.92 -11.97 14.98
C PRO A 58 0.46 -11.51 15.46
N GLY A 59 0.81 -11.76 16.74
CA GLY A 59 2.13 -11.48 17.30
C GLY A 59 3.24 -12.33 16.66
N LEU A 60 2.98 -13.61 16.38
CA LEU A 60 3.90 -14.48 15.65
C LEU A 60 4.15 -14.00 14.22
N ILE A 61 3.10 -13.53 13.53
CA ILE A 61 3.22 -12.97 12.18
C ILE A 61 4.15 -11.74 12.19
N GLU A 62 3.95 -10.83 13.14
CA GLU A 62 4.81 -9.65 13.30
C GLU A 62 6.24 -10.01 13.71
N GLY A 63 6.41 -11.02 14.56
CA GLY A 63 7.70 -11.55 14.95
C GLY A 63 8.47 -12.10 13.74
N THR A 64 7.79 -12.85 12.88
CA THR A 64 8.33 -13.40 11.62
C THR A 64 8.79 -12.28 10.70
N ALA A 65 7.96 -11.26 10.49
CA ALA A 65 8.34 -10.10 9.68
C ALA A 65 9.53 -9.34 10.27
N THR A 66 9.56 -9.17 11.60
CA THR A 66 10.65 -8.48 12.30
C THR A 66 11.96 -9.24 12.13
N LYS A 67 11.94 -10.55 12.34
CA LYS A 67 13.10 -11.43 12.16
C LYS A 67 13.61 -11.38 10.71
N ALA A 68 12.72 -11.46 9.73
CA ALA A 68 13.09 -11.39 8.32
C ALA A 68 13.82 -10.06 7.98
N HIS A 69 13.34 -8.93 8.49
CA HIS A 69 14.00 -7.63 8.30
C HIS A 69 15.34 -7.51 9.04
N GLU A 70 15.45 -8.13 10.23
CA GLU A 70 16.69 -8.18 11.00
C GLU A 70 17.74 -9.03 10.29
N ASP A 71 17.39 -10.26 9.90
CA ASP A 71 18.28 -11.17 9.17
C ASP A 71 18.65 -10.63 7.78
N GLY A 72 17.71 -9.94 7.13
CA GLY A 72 17.92 -9.34 5.80
C GLY A 72 18.79 -8.09 5.78
N HIS A 73 18.97 -7.42 6.93
CA HIS A 73 19.77 -6.20 7.09
C HIS A 73 19.53 -5.12 6.02
N LEU A 74 18.26 -4.87 5.65
CA LEU A 74 17.94 -3.81 4.71
C LEU A 74 18.32 -2.44 5.29
N ARG A 75 19.01 -1.61 4.48
CA ARG A 75 19.31 -0.22 4.83
C ARG A 75 18.03 0.63 4.93
N ASP A 76 17.12 0.41 3.98
CA ASP A 76 15.79 0.99 3.99
C ASP A 76 14.77 -0.09 3.61
N ALA A 77 13.82 -0.33 4.51
CA ALA A 77 12.72 -1.26 4.26
C ALA A 77 11.80 -0.77 3.13
N PHE A 78 11.87 0.52 2.78
CA PHE A 78 10.99 1.14 1.79
C PHE A 78 11.62 1.35 0.41
N ASP A 79 12.81 0.81 0.18
CA ASP A 79 13.46 0.80 -1.13
C ASP A 79 12.53 0.19 -2.21
N ARG A 80 12.59 0.71 -3.45
CA ARG A 80 11.71 0.24 -4.54
C ARG A 80 11.86 -1.25 -4.84
N ALA A 81 13.06 -1.80 -4.68
CA ALA A 81 13.37 -3.21 -4.88
C ALA A 81 13.43 -3.98 -3.55
N SER A 82 12.82 -3.46 -2.47
CA SER A 82 12.97 -4.02 -1.13
C SER A 82 12.59 -5.51 -1.05
N GLY A 83 11.62 -5.98 -1.81
CA GLY A 83 11.21 -7.39 -1.86
C GLY A 83 12.27 -8.28 -2.51
N ASP A 84 12.81 -7.89 -3.66
CA ASP A 84 13.89 -8.63 -4.32
C ASP A 84 15.16 -8.65 -3.46
N VAL A 85 15.54 -7.49 -2.90
CA VAL A 85 16.72 -7.36 -2.04
C VAL A 85 16.55 -8.15 -0.75
N LEU A 86 15.39 -8.08 -0.09
CA LEU A 86 15.11 -8.84 1.12
C LEU A 86 15.18 -10.34 0.85
N SER A 87 14.52 -10.80 -0.22
CA SER A 87 14.53 -12.21 -0.64
C SER A 87 15.96 -12.70 -0.86
N ALA A 88 16.75 -11.95 -1.64
CA ALA A 88 18.15 -12.29 -1.89
C ALA A 88 19.01 -12.33 -0.62
N ARG A 89 18.79 -11.40 0.32
CA ARG A 89 19.50 -11.35 1.60
C ARG A 89 19.16 -12.53 2.52
N LEU A 90 17.94 -13.04 2.41
CA LEU A 90 17.49 -14.25 3.10
C LEU A 90 17.88 -15.54 2.33
N GLY A 91 18.61 -15.42 1.22
CA GLY A 91 19.11 -16.54 0.45
C GLY A 91 18.12 -17.12 -0.56
N TYR A 92 17.06 -16.38 -0.91
CA TYR A 92 16.09 -16.77 -1.92
C TYR A 92 16.43 -16.20 -3.30
N LEU A 93 16.32 -17.04 -4.33
CA LEU A 93 16.37 -16.62 -5.73
C LEU A 93 14.95 -16.31 -6.23
N VAL A 94 14.73 -15.11 -6.78
CA VAL A 94 13.45 -14.70 -7.36
C VAL A 94 13.46 -14.97 -8.86
N LEU A 95 12.54 -15.81 -9.34
CA LEU A 95 12.37 -16.16 -10.75
C LEU A 95 11.01 -15.69 -11.27
N LYS A 96 11.01 -15.06 -12.45
CA LYS A 96 9.80 -14.67 -13.16
C LYS A 96 9.24 -15.84 -13.95
N SER A 97 7.96 -16.17 -13.79
CA SER A 97 7.29 -17.20 -14.59
C SER A 97 5.80 -16.91 -14.80
N GLU A 98 5.32 -17.01 -16.03
CA GLU A 98 3.89 -16.87 -16.35
C GLU A 98 3.03 -18.02 -15.78
N HIS A 99 3.67 -19.15 -15.45
CA HIS A 99 3.04 -20.34 -14.87
C HIS A 99 3.08 -20.37 -13.35
N ALA A 100 3.56 -19.30 -12.70
CA ALA A 100 3.58 -19.22 -11.24
C ALA A 100 2.16 -19.27 -10.65
N ALA A 101 1.98 -20.08 -9.61
CA ALA A 101 0.81 -20.11 -8.76
C ALA A 101 1.15 -19.53 -7.37
N CYS A 102 0.17 -18.93 -6.69
CA CYS A 102 0.35 -18.39 -5.34
C CYS A 102 0.72 -19.52 -4.37
N GLY A 103 1.77 -19.34 -3.56
CA GLY A 103 2.24 -20.37 -2.64
C GLY A 103 2.75 -21.62 -3.37
N GLY A 104 3.03 -21.51 -4.67
CA GLY A 104 3.64 -22.56 -5.47
C GLY A 104 5.10 -22.69 -5.10
N GLY A 105 5.39 -23.47 -4.06
CA GLY A 105 6.74 -23.92 -3.76
C GLY A 105 7.38 -24.51 -5.01
N CYS A 106 8.63 -24.13 -5.28
CA CYS A 106 9.38 -24.64 -6.41
C CYS A 106 9.92 -26.04 -6.11
N LEU A 107 10.20 -26.85 -7.15
CA LEU A 107 11.00 -28.08 -7.03
C LEU A 107 12.42 -27.81 -6.48
N LEU A 108 12.85 -26.55 -6.52
CA LEU A 108 14.14 -26.08 -6.02
C LEU A 108 13.96 -25.35 -4.69
N GLU A 109 14.67 -25.82 -3.67
CA GLU A 109 14.74 -25.13 -2.38
C GLU A 109 15.18 -23.67 -2.56
N ARG A 110 14.63 -22.79 -1.72
CA ARG A 110 14.96 -21.35 -1.69
C ARG A 110 14.78 -20.61 -3.02
N THR A 111 13.79 -21.03 -3.81
CA THR A 111 13.40 -20.33 -5.05
C THR A 111 11.98 -19.80 -4.92
N LEU A 112 11.80 -18.49 -5.19
CA LEU A 112 10.50 -17.85 -5.27
C LEU A 112 10.11 -17.71 -6.74
N VAL A 113 9.09 -18.44 -7.17
CA VAL A 113 8.56 -18.32 -8.53
C VAL A 113 7.40 -17.35 -8.53
N VAL A 114 7.62 -16.18 -9.12
CA VAL A 114 6.70 -15.05 -9.03
C VAL A 114 6.10 -14.75 -10.39
N LYS A 115 4.77 -14.62 -10.44
CA LYS A 115 4.07 -14.21 -11.66
C LYS A 115 4.46 -12.77 -12.05
N PRO A 116 4.82 -12.52 -13.31
CA PRO A 116 5.05 -11.17 -13.80
C PRO A 116 3.90 -10.22 -13.49
N SER A 117 4.24 -8.96 -13.22
CA SER A 117 3.27 -7.91 -12.90
C SER A 117 3.41 -6.73 -13.85
N ALA A 118 2.30 -6.03 -14.05
CA ALA A 118 2.24 -4.88 -14.95
C ALA A 118 3.06 -3.66 -14.47
N ASP A 119 3.37 -3.57 -13.18
CA ASP A 119 4.11 -2.46 -12.59
C ASP A 119 5.02 -2.93 -11.43
N GLU A 120 6.05 -2.13 -11.15
CA GLU A 120 7.07 -2.41 -10.12
C GLU A 120 6.47 -2.54 -8.71
N LEU A 121 5.41 -1.78 -8.40
CA LEU A 121 4.81 -1.81 -7.06
C LEU A 121 4.11 -3.14 -6.81
N ARG A 122 3.33 -3.61 -7.80
CA ARG A 122 2.69 -4.92 -7.75
C ARG A 122 3.72 -6.04 -7.80
N TRP A 123 4.77 -5.89 -8.61
CA TRP A 123 5.89 -6.83 -8.63
C TRP A 123 6.47 -7.01 -7.24
N ASN A 124 6.85 -5.90 -6.60
CA ASN A 124 7.49 -5.94 -5.30
C ASN A 124 6.56 -6.53 -4.22
N LEU A 125 5.27 -6.19 -4.25
CA LEU A 125 4.29 -6.79 -3.35
C LEU A 125 4.12 -8.30 -3.57
N ARG A 126 4.15 -8.78 -4.83
CA ARG A 126 4.09 -10.22 -5.14
C ARG A 126 5.35 -10.95 -4.67
N VAL A 127 6.53 -10.38 -4.85
CA VAL A 127 7.78 -10.97 -4.33
C VAL A 127 7.70 -11.13 -2.81
N LEU A 128 7.25 -10.08 -2.10
CA LEU A 128 7.03 -10.15 -0.65
C LEU A 128 5.97 -11.18 -0.26
N HIS A 129 4.99 -11.43 -1.12
CA HIS A 129 3.93 -12.42 -0.87
C HIS A 129 4.44 -13.86 -0.99
N GLU A 130 5.17 -14.19 -2.05
CA GLU A 130 5.79 -15.51 -2.18
C GLU A 130 6.86 -15.72 -1.10
N LEU A 131 7.61 -14.67 -0.73
CA LEU A 131 8.52 -14.74 0.42
C LEU A 131 7.75 -15.04 1.72
N ALA A 132 6.58 -14.46 1.93
CA ALA A 132 5.75 -14.75 3.10
C ALA A 132 5.34 -16.22 3.15
N HIS A 133 4.91 -16.80 2.02
CA HIS A 133 4.64 -18.24 1.92
C HIS A 133 5.87 -19.06 2.30
N ALA A 134 7.02 -18.79 1.68
CA ALA A 134 8.23 -19.54 1.91
C ALA A 134 8.73 -19.47 3.37
N LEU A 135 8.59 -18.32 4.03
CA LEU A 135 8.93 -18.15 5.44
C LEU A 135 8.00 -18.94 6.36
N LEU A 136 6.69 -18.92 6.10
CA LEU A 136 5.72 -19.68 6.88
C LEU A 136 5.88 -21.19 6.67
N GLU A 137 6.11 -21.63 5.43
CA GLU A 137 6.42 -23.03 5.12
C GLU A 137 7.68 -23.50 5.85
N ALA A 138 8.78 -22.74 5.76
CA ALA A 138 10.02 -23.08 6.45
C ALA A 138 9.84 -23.13 7.98
N GLN A 139 9.11 -22.17 8.55
CA GLN A 139 8.88 -22.10 10.00
C GLN A 139 8.02 -23.25 10.53
N TYR A 140 7.08 -23.75 9.72
CA TYR A 140 6.12 -24.76 10.16
C TYR A 140 6.33 -26.16 9.55
N ALA A 141 7.34 -26.33 8.69
CA ALA A 141 7.69 -27.62 8.07
C ALA A 141 7.85 -28.75 9.11
N GLU A 142 8.57 -28.48 10.20
CA GLU A 142 8.86 -29.49 11.23
C GLU A 142 7.68 -29.76 12.18
N THR A 143 6.83 -28.76 12.40
CA THR A 143 5.70 -28.88 13.34
C THR A 143 4.43 -29.40 12.67
N GLY A 144 4.38 -29.43 11.33
CA GLY A 144 3.19 -29.76 10.56
C GLY A 144 2.04 -28.76 10.73
N LYS A 145 2.28 -27.62 11.40
CA LYS A 145 1.25 -26.60 11.60
C LYS A 145 0.87 -25.97 10.27
N ARG A 146 -0.44 -25.84 10.03
CA ARG A 146 -0.96 -25.18 8.83
C ARG A 146 -1.10 -23.69 9.06
N PHE A 147 -0.93 -22.93 7.99
CA PHE A 147 -1.30 -21.52 7.91
C PHE A 147 -2.33 -21.34 6.78
N ALA A 148 -3.10 -20.26 6.85
CA ALA A 148 -4.06 -19.89 5.83
C ALA A 148 -3.51 -18.76 4.95
N GLU A 149 -4.14 -18.58 3.79
CA GLU A 149 -3.86 -17.46 2.89
C GLU A 149 -3.98 -16.08 3.59
N SER A 150 -4.87 -15.97 4.58
CA SER A 150 -5.01 -14.79 5.43
C SER A 150 -3.74 -14.48 6.21
N ASP A 151 -3.08 -15.51 6.76
CA ASP A 151 -1.82 -15.39 7.49
C ASP A 151 -0.68 -14.95 6.55
N ALA A 152 -0.61 -15.53 5.35
CA ALA A 152 0.37 -15.16 4.32
C ALA A 152 0.21 -13.69 3.90
N TRP A 153 -1.02 -13.21 3.66
CA TRP A 153 -1.28 -11.79 3.38
C TRP A 153 -0.97 -10.88 4.55
N ALA A 154 -1.29 -11.28 5.78
CA ALA A 154 -0.94 -10.50 6.96
C ALA A 154 0.59 -10.35 7.10
N LEU A 155 1.34 -11.43 6.90
CA LEU A 155 2.80 -11.42 6.88
C LEU A 155 3.34 -10.57 5.72
N THR A 156 2.78 -10.69 4.52
CA THR A 156 3.15 -9.89 3.34
C THR A 156 3.08 -8.40 3.65
N LEU A 157 1.99 -7.96 4.28
CA LEU A 157 1.81 -6.56 4.66
C LEU A 157 2.81 -6.16 5.74
N ALA A 158 3.06 -7.01 6.74
CA ALA A 158 4.05 -6.75 7.78
C ALA A 158 5.49 -6.68 7.23
N LEU A 159 5.82 -7.46 6.19
CA LEU A 159 7.09 -7.37 5.46
C LEU A 159 7.18 -6.06 4.65
N ALA A 160 6.11 -5.65 3.97
CA ALA A 160 6.08 -4.40 3.21
C ALA A 160 6.18 -3.16 4.12
N VAL A 161 5.57 -3.20 5.30
CA VAL A 161 5.63 -2.11 6.28
C VAL A 161 5.89 -2.68 7.68
N PRO A 162 7.17 -2.83 8.04
CA PRO A 162 7.58 -3.42 9.32
C PRO A 162 7.08 -2.60 10.51
N ARG A 163 6.80 -3.29 11.62
CA ARG A 163 6.34 -2.65 12.86
C ARG A 163 7.24 -1.48 13.29
N LYS A 164 8.56 -1.67 13.27
CA LYS A 164 9.56 -0.65 13.63
C LYS A 164 9.49 0.59 12.73
N ALA A 165 9.08 0.43 11.47
CA ALA A 165 8.95 1.51 10.48
C ALA A 165 7.51 2.01 10.30
N PHE A 166 6.52 1.47 11.03
CA PHE A 166 5.10 1.73 10.77
C PHE A 166 4.69 3.22 10.94
N LYS A 167 5.38 3.97 11.81
CA LYS A 167 5.18 5.44 11.92
C LYS A 167 5.51 6.17 10.61
N ARG A 168 6.47 5.64 9.86
CA ARG A 168 6.94 6.16 8.55
C ARG A 168 6.23 5.52 7.36
N ARG A 169 5.15 4.75 7.56
CA ARG A 169 4.43 4.04 6.47
C ARG A 169 3.99 4.91 5.27
N HIS A 170 3.91 6.23 5.43
CA HIS A 170 3.62 7.15 4.34
C HIS A 170 4.79 7.28 3.32
N GLU A 171 6.00 6.86 3.71
CA GLU A 171 7.20 6.74 2.88
C GLU A 171 7.22 5.44 2.06
N ALA A 172 6.37 4.44 2.37
CA ALA A 172 6.32 3.14 1.70
C ALA A 172 5.77 3.22 0.26
N ARG A 173 6.55 3.81 -0.64
CA ARG A 173 6.23 4.02 -2.06
C ARG A 173 6.67 2.87 -2.97
N HIS A 174 7.20 1.79 -2.39
CA HIS A 174 7.64 0.57 -3.07
C HIS A 174 6.53 -0.49 -3.21
N VAL A 175 5.36 -0.23 -2.62
CA VAL A 175 4.16 -1.07 -2.75
C VAL A 175 2.95 -0.20 -3.08
N PRO A 176 1.86 -0.80 -3.60
CA PRO A 176 0.64 -0.05 -3.87
C PRO A 176 0.08 0.61 -2.60
N ARG A 177 -0.45 1.83 -2.73
CA ARG A 177 -1.01 2.60 -1.59
C ARG A 177 -2.11 1.85 -0.83
N TRP A 178 -2.84 0.97 -1.52
CA TRP A 178 -3.87 0.15 -0.88
C TRP A 178 -3.27 -0.89 0.07
N ALA A 179 -2.07 -1.42 -0.20
CA ALA A 179 -1.39 -2.37 0.68
C ALA A 179 -1.00 -1.67 2.00
N VAL A 180 -0.47 -0.46 1.92
CA VAL A 180 -0.17 0.39 3.10
C VAL A 180 -1.45 0.68 3.92
N ALA A 181 -2.59 0.89 3.25
CA ALA A 181 -3.87 1.09 3.94
C ALA A 181 -4.36 -0.18 4.64
N LEU A 182 -4.24 -1.35 4.00
CA LEU A 182 -4.59 -2.64 4.60
C LEU A 182 -3.65 -3.03 5.75
N ARG A 183 -2.36 -2.67 5.67
CA ARG A 183 -1.43 -2.85 6.79
C ARG A 183 -1.97 -2.20 8.06
N ALA A 184 -2.51 -0.99 7.97
CA ALA A 184 -3.06 -0.30 9.13
C ALA A 184 -4.26 -1.03 9.75
N MET A 185 -4.96 -1.89 9.00
CA MET A 185 -5.97 -2.79 9.55
C MET A 185 -5.32 -3.94 10.33
N THR A 186 -4.36 -4.65 9.71
CA THR A 186 -3.65 -5.77 10.36
C THR A 186 -2.91 -5.35 11.64
N ALA A 187 -2.30 -4.16 11.66
CA ALA A 187 -1.62 -3.64 12.84
C ALA A 187 -2.58 -3.38 14.02
N LYS A 188 -3.84 -3.02 13.76
CA LYS A 188 -4.86 -2.86 14.81
C LYS A 188 -5.25 -4.19 15.43
N VAL A 189 -5.38 -5.24 14.62
CA VAL A 189 -5.69 -6.59 15.10
C VAL A 189 -4.60 -7.08 16.05
N VAL A 190 -3.33 -6.87 15.70
CA VAL A 190 -2.18 -7.17 16.59
C VAL A 190 -2.27 -6.41 17.90
N MET A 191 -2.58 -5.10 17.86
CA MET A 191 -2.70 -4.28 19.07
C MET A 191 -3.86 -4.70 19.98
N GLN A 192 -4.88 -5.37 19.45
CA GLN A 192 -6.04 -5.86 20.22
C GLN A 192 -5.80 -7.25 20.81
N ALA A 193 -4.84 -8.00 20.26
CA ALA A 193 -4.49 -9.34 20.71
C ALA A 193 -3.33 -9.37 21.73
N ALA A 194 -2.60 -8.26 21.89
CA ALA A 194 -1.49 -8.07 22.83
C ALA A 194 -1.96 -7.43 24.14
#